data_AF-A0A9W6HK02-F1
#
_entry.id   AF-A0A9W6HK02-F1
#
_cell.length_a   1.000
_cell.length_b   1.000
_cell.length_c   1.000
_cell.angle_alpha   90.00
_cell.angle_beta   90.00
_cell.angle_gamma   90.00
#
_symmetry.space_group_name_H-M   'P 1'
#
loop_
_entity.id
_entity.type
_entity.pdbx_description
1 polymer ?
#
loop_
_entity_poly.entity_id
_entity_poly.type
_entity_poly.pdbx_seq_one_letter_code
_entity_poly.pdbx_strand_id
1 'polypeptide(L)'
;MLTAEGYPDATLSNPCPRCGGPHGPIQVAGAPWSASVTYAGAVAVAAVHPRVGGDSEAPTGFAIDAEPLVDTVRDAAGGVPGGLLRWVRAEAAAKAVGRGLRLDVDEISVTETSEGWTALLPGIPVAVTGWEPAVSPPGVLLSVALAPAAAVAPAHRAMP
;
A
#
# COMPACT_ATOMS: atom_id res chain seq x y z
N MET A 1 -23.72 -1.93 2.01
CA MET A 1 -22.97 -2.35 3.23
C MET A 1 -22.52 -3.78 3.02
N LEU A 2 -21.35 -4.17 3.54
CA LEU A 2 -20.73 -5.51 3.33
C LEU A 2 -21.67 -6.68 3.67
N THR A 3 -22.65 -6.45 4.55
CA THR A 3 -23.80 -7.34 4.83
C THR A 3 -24.58 -7.76 3.58
N ALA A 4 -24.84 -6.85 2.64
CA ALA A 4 -25.56 -7.14 1.40
C ALA A 4 -24.73 -7.98 0.42
N GLU A 5 -23.40 -7.96 0.56
CA GLU A 5 -22.44 -8.75 -0.22
C GLU A 5 -22.14 -10.11 0.43
N GLY A 6 -22.89 -10.50 1.47
CA GLY A 6 -22.73 -11.78 2.17
C GLY A 6 -21.64 -11.79 3.25
N TYR A 7 -21.09 -10.63 3.63
CA TYR A 7 -20.08 -10.51 4.69
C TYR A 7 -20.60 -9.65 5.85
N PRO A 8 -21.59 -10.13 6.62
CA PRO A 8 -22.22 -9.38 7.71
C PRO A 8 -21.24 -9.01 8.83
N ASP A 9 -20.21 -9.83 9.03
CA ASP A 9 -19.22 -9.69 10.12
C ASP A 9 -17.98 -8.91 9.68
N ALA A 10 -17.95 -8.39 8.45
CA ALA A 10 -16.78 -7.68 7.95
C ALA A 10 -16.60 -6.34 8.64
N THR A 11 -15.40 -6.11 9.18
CA THR A 11 -15.04 -4.88 9.88
C THR A 11 -13.76 -4.28 9.31
N LEU A 12 -13.70 -2.94 9.32
CA LEU A 12 -12.52 -2.16 8.98
C LEU A 12 -12.01 -1.47 10.24
N SER A 13 -10.72 -1.59 10.49
CA SER A 13 -10.02 -0.85 11.53
C SER A 13 -8.66 -0.39 11.02
N ASN A 14 -8.05 0.59 11.67
CA ASN A 14 -6.73 1.08 11.26
C ASN A 14 -5.88 1.50 12.47
N PRO A 15 -5.66 0.62 13.46
CA PRO A 15 -4.87 0.97 14.63
C PRO A 15 -3.40 1.19 14.23
N CYS A 16 -2.85 2.32 14.66
CA CYS A 16 -1.43 2.59 14.50
C CYS A 16 -0.63 1.61 15.37
N PRO A 17 0.32 0.84 14.81
CA PRO A 17 1.12 -0.10 15.61
C PRO A 17 2.04 0.59 16.63
N ARG A 18 2.17 1.92 16.59
CA ARG A 18 3.02 2.70 17.51
C ARG A 18 2.22 3.30 18.67
N CYS A 19 1.11 3.96 18.38
CA CYS A 19 0.34 4.71 19.39
C CYS A 19 -1.09 4.20 19.60
N GLY A 20 -1.54 3.23 18.79
CA GLY A 20 -2.92 2.72 18.82
C GLY A 20 -3.98 3.60 18.16
N GLY A 21 -3.65 4.82 17.73
CA GLY A 21 -4.59 5.76 17.12
C GLY A 21 -5.10 5.33 15.72
N PRO A 22 -6.18 5.94 15.19
CA PRO A 22 -6.88 5.51 13.97
C PRO A 22 -6.20 6.02 12.70
N HIS A 23 -4.90 5.75 12.54
CA HIS A 23 -4.09 6.21 11.41
C HIS A 23 -2.99 5.19 11.02
N GLY A 24 -3.20 3.93 11.40
CA GLY A 24 -2.41 2.81 10.89
C GLY A 24 -2.86 2.35 9.50
N PRO A 25 -2.25 1.29 8.97
CA PRO A 25 -2.75 0.60 7.78
C PRO A 25 -4.17 0.05 8.03
N ILE A 26 -5.00 0.03 6.98
CA ILE A 26 -6.33 -0.57 7.05
C ILE A 26 -6.19 -2.08 7.28
N GLN A 27 -6.92 -2.57 8.26
CA GLN A 27 -7.09 -3.98 8.58
C GLN A 27 -8.54 -4.36 8.29
N VAL A 28 -8.71 -5.42 7.51
CA VAL A 28 -10.02 -6.03 7.24
C VAL A 28 -10.10 -7.32 8.05
N ALA A 29 -11.18 -7.49 8.81
CA ALA A 29 -11.52 -8.74 9.50
C ALA A 29 -12.90 -9.22 9.04
N GLY A 30 -13.18 -10.53 9.15
CA GLY A 30 -14.47 -11.10 8.76
C GLY A 30 -14.74 -11.15 7.25
N ALA A 31 -13.70 -10.97 6.42
CA ALA A 31 -13.81 -11.04 4.96
C ALA A 31 -12.47 -11.43 4.30
N PRO A 32 -12.50 -12.07 3.10
CA PRO A 32 -11.31 -12.58 2.41
C PRO A 32 -10.57 -11.50 1.60
N TRP A 33 -10.60 -10.24 2.05
CA TRP A 33 -10.06 -9.10 1.31
C TRP A 33 -8.99 -8.38 2.13
N SER A 34 -8.02 -7.82 1.44
CA SER A 34 -7.16 -6.74 1.92
C SER A 34 -7.68 -5.43 1.34
N ALA A 35 -7.48 -4.33 2.06
CA ALA A 35 -7.91 -3.02 1.63
C ALA A 35 -6.78 -2.00 1.85
N SER A 36 -6.71 -1.01 0.96
CA SER A 36 -5.76 0.08 1.05
C SER A 36 -6.43 1.38 0.61
N VAL A 37 -6.04 2.48 1.24
CA VAL A 37 -6.53 3.82 0.90
C VAL A 37 -5.33 4.74 0.75
N THR A 38 -5.41 5.64 -0.21
CA THR A 38 -4.47 6.75 -0.37
C THR A 38 -5.23 8.01 -0.77
N TYR A 39 -4.59 9.16 -0.59
CA TYR A 39 -5.19 10.47 -0.80
C TYR A 39 -4.27 11.29 -1.71
N ALA A 40 -4.82 11.78 -2.82
CA ALA A 40 -4.10 12.58 -3.80
C ALA A 40 -4.90 13.87 -4.04
N GLY A 41 -4.45 14.97 -3.42
CA GLY A 41 -5.16 16.25 -3.45
C GLY A 41 -6.57 16.13 -2.85
N ALA A 42 -7.59 16.40 -3.66
CA ALA A 42 -9.00 16.34 -3.24
C ALA A 42 -9.63 14.94 -3.40
N VAL A 43 -8.88 13.93 -3.85
CA VAL A 43 -9.40 12.59 -4.15
C VAL A 43 -8.89 11.59 -3.13
N ALA A 44 -9.80 10.77 -2.60
CA ALA A 44 -9.46 9.54 -1.90
C ALA A 44 -9.60 8.36 -2.87
N VAL A 45 -8.57 7.54 -3.00
CA VAL A 45 -8.61 6.29 -3.76
C VAL A 45 -8.60 5.14 -2.77
N ALA A 46 -9.58 4.24 -2.87
CA ALA A 46 -9.65 3.03 -2.09
C ALA A 46 -9.59 1.82 -3.04
N ALA A 47 -8.81 0.82 -2.67
CA ALA A 47 -8.70 -0.42 -3.42
C ALA A 47 -8.83 -1.62 -2.50
N VAL A 48 -9.33 -2.71 -3.06
CA VAL A 48 -9.44 -4.02 -2.40
C VAL A 48 -8.76 -5.08 -3.24
N HIS A 49 -8.18 -6.08 -2.58
CA HIS A 49 -7.52 -7.20 -3.23
C HIS A 49 -7.85 -8.49 -2.49
N PRO A 50 -8.15 -9.61 -3.18
CA PRO A 50 -8.38 -10.89 -2.52
C PRO A 50 -7.15 -11.31 -1.71
N ARG A 51 -7.36 -11.83 -0.50
CA ARG A 51 -6.30 -12.53 0.21
C ARG A 51 -6.13 -13.89 -0.45
N VAL A 52 -4.94 -14.14 -0.98
CA VAL A 52 -4.59 -15.46 -1.50
C VAL A 52 -4.10 -16.28 -0.31
N GLY A 53 -4.71 -17.46 -0.14
CA GLY A 53 -4.52 -18.31 1.03
C GLY A 53 -5.58 -18.06 2.10
N GLY A 54 -6.26 -19.13 2.54
CA GLY A 54 -7.27 -19.06 3.60
C GLY A 54 -6.66 -18.66 4.95
N ASP A 55 -7.43 -18.77 6.03
CA ASP A 55 -7.04 -18.36 7.39
C ASP A 55 -5.70 -18.96 7.91
N SER A 56 -5.13 -19.94 7.21
CA SER A 56 -3.89 -20.65 7.54
C SER A 56 -2.65 -20.28 6.70
N GLU A 57 -2.76 -19.48 5.64
CA GLU A 57 -1.60 -19.06 4.84
C GLU A 57 -1.18 -17.62 5.19
N ALA A 58 0.13 -17.37 5.17
CA ALA A 58 0.67 -16.07 5.55
C ALA A 58 0.18 -15.01 4.54
N PRO A 59 -0.34 -13.86 5.02
CA PRO A 59 -1.02 -12.90 4.17
C PRO A 59 -0.05 -12.29 3.16
N THR A 60 -0.46 -12.22 1.90
CA THR A 60 0.18 -11.34 0.92
C THR A 60 -0.12 -9.90 1.31
N GLY A 61 0.90 -9.06 1.28
CA GLY A 61 0.76 -7.63 1.52
C GLY A 61 0.16 -6.96 0.29
N PHE A 62 -0.72 -6.00 0.49
CA PHE A 62 -1.36 -5.25 -0.59
C PHE A 62 -1.45 -3.79 -0.20
N ALA A 63 -1.03 -2.89 -1.10
CA ALA A 63 -1.26 -1.48 -0.93
C ALA A 63 -1.31 -0.73 -2.26
N ILE A 64 -1.88 0.47 -2.17
CA ILE A 64 -1.80 1.48 -3.22
C ILE A 64 -1.14 2.74 -2.70
N ASP A 65 -0.53 3.49 -3.61
CA ASP A 65 -0.17 4.87 -3.35
C ASP A 65 -0.50 5.75 -4.55
N ALA A 66 -0.77 7.03 -4.30
CA ALA A 66 -1.17 7.95 -5.36
C ALA A 66 -0.81 9.39 -5.01
N GLU A 67 -0.48 10.14 -6.05
CA GLU A 67 -0.09 11.55 -5.95
C GLU A 67 -0.68 12.36 -7.10
N PRO A 68 -1.01 13.65 -6.88
CA PRO A 68 -1.36 14.55 -7.99
C PRO A 68 -0.20 14.67 -8.98
N LEU A 69 -0.49 14.58 -10.28
CA LEU A 69 0.51 14.80 -11.33
C LEU A 69 1.08 16.23 -11.28
N VAL A 70 0.25 17.18 -10.86
CA VAL A 70 0.63 18.59 -10.67
C VAL A 70 0.31 18.98 -9.23
N ASP A 71 1.32 19.47 -8.51
CA ASP A 71 1.18 19.96 -7.15
C ASP A 71 2.07 21.19 -6.99
N THR A 72 1.47 22.37 -6.88
CA THR A 72 2.21 23.63 -6.87
C THR A 72 3.15 23.78 -5.68
N VAL A 73 2.85 23.16 -4.54
CA VAL A 73 3.68 23.23 -3.33
C VAL A 73 4.89 22.34 -3.51
N ARG A 74 4.69 21.09 -3.94
CA ARG A 74 5.77 20.14 -4.24
C ARG A 74 6.66 20.64 -5.36
N ASP A 75 6.07 21.16 -6.42
CA ASP A 75 6.81 21.62 -7.61
C ASP A 75 7.65 22.86 -7.25
N ALA A 76 7.12 23.78 -6.43
CA ALA A 76 7.89 24.91 -5.89
C ALA A 76 9.02 24.48 -4.94
N ALA A 77 8.88 23.33 -4.27
CA ALA A 77 9.92 22.73 -3.43
C ALA A 77 11.00 21.96 -4.22
N GLY A 78 10.94 21.97 -5.55
CA GLY A 78 11.91 21.29 -6.43
C GLY A 78 11.48 19.90 -6.90
N GLY A 79 10.21 19.51 -6.66
CA GLY A 79 9.67 18.23 -7.07
C GLY A 79 10.09 17.08 -6.14
N VAL A 80 10.02 15.86 -6.65
CA VAL A 80 10.37 14.65 -5.91
C VAL A 80 11.70 14.07 -6.40
N PRO A 81 12.70 13.84 -5.53
CA PRO A 81 13.93 13.16 -5.90
C PRO A 81 13.67 11.82 -6.60
N GLY A 82 14.36 11.56 -7.71
CA GLY A 82 14.15 10.35 -8.53
C GLY A 82 12.83 10.33 -9.33
N GLY A 83 12.01 11.39 -9.24
CA GLY A 83 10.77 11.55 -9.99
C GLY A 83 9.54 10.96 -9.33
N LEU A 84 8.38 11.55 -9.65
CA LEU A 84 7.10 11.23 -9.02
C LEU A 84 6.71 9.75 -9.18
N LEU A 85 6.93 9.16 -10.36
CA LEU A 85 6.59 7.75 -10.59
C LEU A 85 7.38 6.81 -9.70
N ARG A 86 8.68 7.02 -9.56
CA ARG A 86 9.52 6.21 -8.68
C ARG A 86 9.06 6.33 -7.23
N TRP A 87 8.70 7.54 -6.79
CA TRP A 87 8.18 7.79 -5.45
C TRP A 87 6.90 7.02 -5.15
N VAL A 88 5.87 7.17 -6.00
CA VAL A 88 4.58 6.51 -5.81
C VAL A 88 4.72 4.98 -5.81
N ARG A 89 5.61 4.43 -6.65
CA ARG A 89 5.95 3.00 -6.62
C ARG A 89 6.60 2.58 -5.30
N ALA A 90 7.59 3.34 -4.82
CA ALA A 90 8.31 3.05 -3.58
C ALA A 90 7.40 3.14 -2.34
N GLU A 91 6.54 4.16 -2.26
CA GLU A 91 5.53 4.32 -1.20
C GLU A 91 4.51 3.19 -1.21
N ALA A 92 3.97 2.82 -2.38
CA ALA A 92 3.08 1.67 -2.52
C ALA A 92 3.75 0.39 -2.00
N ALA A 93 5.02 0.16 -2.34
CA ALA A 93 5.77 -1.00 -1.88
C ALA A 93 6.00 -0.99 -0.35
N ALA A 94 6.40 0.14 0.22
CA ALA A 94 6.59 0.29 1.67
C ALA A 94 5.30 0.07 2.46
N LYS A 95 4.17 0.54 1.91
CA LYS A 95 2.83 0.30 2.46
C LYS A 95 2.45 -1.17 2.39
N ALA A 96 2.68 -1.85 1.26
CA ALA A 96 2.33 -3.26 1.07
C ALA A 96 3.09 -4.18 2.04
N VAL A 97 4.35 -3.88 2.31
CA VAL A 97 5.18 -4.58 3.31
C VAL A 97 4.71 -4.33 4.76
N GLY A 98 3.92 -3.28 4.99
CA GLY A 98 3.42 -2.92 6.32
C GLY A 98 4.48 -2.26 7.21
N ARG A 99 5.59 -1.77 6.62
CA ARG A 99 6.65 -1.08 7.37
C ARG A 99 6.43 0.43 7.48
N GLY A 100 5.52 1.01 6.70
CA GLY A 100 5.13 2.43 6.80
C GLY A 100 6.34 3.38 6.78
N LEU A 101 6.26 4.49 7.51
CA LEU A 101 7.31 5.52 7.64
C LEU A 101 8.61 5.06 8.34
N ARG A 102 8.80 3.75 8.56
CA ARG A 102 10.03 3.21 9.17
C ARG A 102 11.13 2.92 8.16
N LEU A 103 10.79 2.99 6.87
CA LEU A 103 11.75 2.88 5.79
C LEU A 103 11.92 4.25 5.17
N ASP A 104 13.17 4.62 4.93
CA ASP A 104 13.45 5.73 4.04
C ASP A 104 13.13 5.28 2.62
N VAL A 105 12.19 5.97 1.98
CA VAL A 105 11.76 5.65 0.62
C VAL A 105 12.91 5.82 -0.37
N ASP A 106 13.92 6.65 -0.08
CA ASP A 106 15.10 6.84 -0.93
C ASP A 106 16.03 5.61 -0.95
N GLU A 107 15.94 4.74 0.06
CA GLU A 107 16.67 3.48 0.09
C GLU A 107 15.98 2.35 -0.68
N ILE A 108 14.76 2.57 -1.19
CA ILE A 108 14.00 1.58 -1.96
C ILE A 108 14.44 1.59 -3.43
N SER A 109 14.99 0.46 -3.90
CA SER A 109 15.36 0.31 -5.32
C SER A 109 14.16 -0.15 -6.13
N VAL A 110 13.72 0.64 -7.11
CA VAL A 110 12.61 0.31 -8.01
C VAL A 110 13.14 0.02 -9.42
N THR A 111 12.75 -1.11 -9.99
CA THR A 111 13.18 -1.54 -11.34
C THR A 111 11.95 -1.85 -12.18
N GLU A 112 11.86 -1.24 -13.36
CA GLU A 112 10.81 -1.53 -14.34
C GLU A 112 11.01 -2.90 -14.98
N THR A 113 9.90 -3.57 -15.30
CA THR A 113 9.87 -4.87 -15.96
C THR A 113 8.83 -4.85 -17.09
N SER A 114 8.79 -5.90 -17.91
CA SER A 114 7.76 -6.04 -18.96
C SER A 114 6.34 -6.20 -18.41
N GLU A 115 6.19 -6.54 -17.13
CA GLU A 115 4.91 -6.83 -16.48
C GLU A 115 4.51 -5.76 -15.45
N GLY A 116 5.30 -4.69 -15.33
CA GLY A 116 5.11 -3.63 -14.34
C GLY A 116 6.44 -3.22 -13.74
N TRP A 117 6.60 -3.42 -12.44
CA TRP A 117 7.84 -3.07 -11.74
C TRP A 117 8.06 -3.97 -10.52
N THR A 118 9.31 -4.00 -10.06
CA THR A 118 9.70 -4.63 -8.80
C THR A 118 10.38 -3.62 -7.89
N ALA A 119 10.28 -3.83 -6.57
CA ALA A 119 10.95 -3.02 -5.58
C ALA A 119 11.69 -3.89 -4.55
N LEU A 120 12.94 -3.52 -4.25
CA LEU A 120 13.73 -4.10 -3.17
C LEU A 120 13.82 -3.09 -2.03
N LEU A 121 13.41 -3.54 -0.84
CA LEU A 121 13.37 -2.72 0.36
C LEU A 121 14.52 -3.14 1.30
N PRO A 122 15.17 -2.19 1.99
CA PRO A 122 16.23 -2.49 2.95
C PRO A 122 15.80 -3.51 4.01
N GLY A 123 16.61 -4.56 4.19
CA GLY A 123 16.35 -5.61 5.18
C GLY A 123 15.20 -6.56 4.84
N ILE A 124 14.62 -6.47 3.64
CA ILE A 124 13.58 -7.39 3.15
C ILE A 124 14.19 -8.25 2.03
N PRO A 125 14.30 -9.59 2.20
CA PRO A 125 15.07 -10.45 1.30
C PRO A 125 14.33 -10.80 -0.01
N VAL A 126 13.10 -10.32 -0.18
CA VAL A 126 12.21 -10.66 -1.30
C VAL A 126 11.67 -9.39 -1.92
N ALA A 127 11.58 -9.38 -3.25
CA ALA A 127 11.06 -8.24 -3.99
C ALA A 127 9.53 -8.11 -3.85
N VAL A 128 9.07 -6.87 -3.78
CA VAL A 128 7.67 -6.49 -3.99
C VAL A 128 7.45 -6.33 -5.48
N THR A 129 6.29 -6.75 -5.98
CA THR A 129 5.87 -6.50 -7.37
C THR A 129 4.80 -5.43 -7.39
N GLY A 130 4.67 -4.73 -8.52
CA GLY A 130 3.62 -3.75 -8.66
C GLY A 130 3.38 -3.32 -10.10
N TRP A 131 2.33 -2.54 -10.29
CA TRP A 131 1.91 -2.03 -11.59
C TRP A 131 1.16 -0.71 -11.43
N GLU A 132 1.04 0.01 -12.54
CA GLU A 132 0.15 1.15 -12.69
C GLU A 132 -1.20 0.65 -13.25
N PRO A 133 -2.35 0.96 -12.61
CA PRO A 133 -3.64 0.61 -13.17
C PRO A 133 -3.87 1.30 -14.52
N ALA A 134 -4.52 0.60 -15.45
CA ALA A 134 -4.86 1.15 -16.76
C ALA A 134 -5.77 2.39 -16.70
N VAL A 135 -6.49 2.55 -15.58
CA VAL A 135 -7.35 3.70 -15.30
C VAL A 135 -7.02 4.24 -13.92
N SER A 136 -6.66 5.51 -13.84
CA SER A 136 -6.53 6.28 -12.61
C SER A 136 -7.47 7.50 -12.64
N PRO A 137 -7.80 8.10 -11.49
CA PRO A 137 -8.50 9.38 -11.48
C PRO A 137 -7.76 10.42 -12.33
N PRO A 138 -8.46 11.29 -13.08
CA PRO A 138 -7.82 12.31 -13.89
C PRO A 138 -6.87 13.18 -13.07
N GLY A 139 -5.65 13.37 -13.57
CA GLY A 139 -4.64 14.18 -12.88
C GLY A 139 -3.93 13.48 -11.71
N VAL A 140 -4.19 12.19 -11.47
CA VAL A 140 -3.57 11.41 -10.38
C VAL A 140 -2.71 10.30 -10.95
N LEU A 141 -1.48 10.20 -10.46
CA LEU A 141 -0.64 9.02 -10.63
C LEU A 141 -0.94 8.03 -9.51
N LEU A 142 -1.14 6.76 -9.86
CA LEU A 142 -1.51 5.69 -8.93
C LEU A 142 -0.66 4.46 -9.22
N SER A 143 -0.02 3.91 -8.20
CA SER A 143 0.67 2.61 -8.29
C SER A 143 0.09 1.64 -7.27
N VAL A 144 0.09 0.35 -7.65
CA VAL A 144 -0.37 -0.77 -6.83
C VAL A 144 0.81 -1.68 -6.54
N ALA A 145 0.88 -2.22 -5.32
CA ALA A 145 1.93 -3.10 -4.88
C ALA A 145 1.39 -4.36 -4.22
N LEU A 146 2.05 -5.48 -4.49
CA LEU A 146 1.86 -6.77 -3.86
C LEU A 146 3.17 -7.25 -3.25
N ALA A 147 3.13 -7.48 -1.93
CA ALA A 147 4.26 -8.03 -1.20
C ALA A 147 4.03 -9.53 -0.94
N PRO A 148 5.00 -10.40 -1.25
CA PRO A 148 4.91 -11.80 -0.88
C PRO A 148 4.86 -11.93 0.65
N ALA A 149 4.27 -13.00 1.17
CA ALA A 149 4.06 -13.16 2.60
C ALA A 149 5.37 -13.11 3.42
N ALA A 150 6.48 -13.59 2.85
CA ALA A 150 7.81 -13.51 3.45
C ALA A 150 8.34 -12.07 3.61
N ALA A 151 7.76 -11.10 2.90
CA ALA A 151 8.09 -9.68 3.01
C ALA A 151 7.30 -8.97 4.10
N VAL A 152 6.09 -9.46 4.43
CA VAL A 152 5.13 -8.72 5.25
C VAL A 152 5.58 -8.73 6.70
N ALA A 153 5.58 -7.55 7.32
CA ALA A 153 5.82 -7.45 8.76
C ALA A 153 4.79 -8.30 9.53
N PRO A 154 5.20 -9.15 10.49
CA PRO A 154 4.24 -9.90 11.29
C PRO A 154 3.29 -8.93 11.98
N ALA A 155 1.99 -9.24 11.95
CA ALA A 155 1.00 -8.47 12.68
C ALA A 155 1.42 -8.44 14.15
N HIS A 156 1.55 -7.24 14.73
CA HIS A 156 1.75 -7.13 16.17
C HIS A 156 0.55 -7.80 16.86
N ARG A 157 0.78 -8.85 17.65
CA ARG A 157 -0.24 -9.36 18.56
C ARG A 157 -0.69 -8.18 19.42
N ALA A 158 -1.99 -7.91 19.43
CA ALA A 158 -2.56 -7.02 20.43
C ALA A 158 -2.10 -7.52 21.80
N MET A 159 -1.43 -6.67 22.57
CA MET A 159 -1.19 -7.00 23.98
C MET A 159 -2.57 -7.07 24.67
N PRO A 160 -2.82 -8.11 25.49
CA PRO A 160 -4.09 -8.30 26.18
C PRO A 160 -4.38 -7.18 27.19
#